data_AF-A0AA97EAA5-F1
#
_entry.id   AF-A0AA97EAA5-F1
#
_cell.length_a   1.000
_cell.length_b   1.000
_cell.length_c   1.000
_cell.angle_alpha   90.00
_cell.angle_beta   90.00
_cell.angle_gamma   90.00
#
_symmetry.space_group_name_H-M   'P 1'
#
loop_
_entity.id
_entity.type
_entity.pdbx_description
1 polymer ?
#
loop_
_entity_poly.entity_id
_entity_poly.type
_entity_poly.pdbx_seq_one_letter_code
_entity_poly.pdbx_strand_id
1 'polypeptide(L)'
;MKQVELELQTTPPPYKTAQLIELWCAEPVFFASRELSDTYYTEGTIGNYALAYALGWARSPYRLLGKATGRPTYLEDLTPLAGQRYILPAWPVATSASFRFERFNALSDSYWYAMTNNRVAIARDDLPLKRTGKKPNTFRPSNFPQTGRLRMIERGNRFQTIAFGDGELPEYIRVGKFMSKVKVEIVKTVDVIAQPPGEYNCHAYLNSADLTSGLGLLSFDLISIPPASLLKNLRFSGSAWQVGDYTLPANLEFCGGRNHG
;
A
#
# COMPACT_ATOMS: atom_id res chain seq x y z
N MET A 1 50.09 -2.44 19.60
CA MET A 1 49.10 -2.47 18.51
C MET A 1 48.05 -3.51 18.86
N LYS A 2 46.92 -3.10 19.44
CA LYS A 2 45.80 -4.00 19.70
C LYS A 2 44.84 -3.87 18.53
N GLN A 3 44.75 -4.93 17.72
CA GLN A 3 43.68 -5.12 16.75
C GLN A 3 42.37 -5.13 17.54
N VAL A 4 41.55 -4.10 17.32
CA VAL A 4 40.16 -4.09 17.75
C VAL A 4 39.42 -4.87 16.69
N GLU A 5 39.21 -6.17 16.93
CA GLU A 5 38.17 -6.92 16.24
C GLU A 5 36.84 -6.27 16.62
N LEU A 6 36.27 -5.50 15.69
CA LEU A 6 34.86 -5.13 15.75
C LEU A 6 34.09 -6.43 15.56
N GLU A 7 33.73 -7.09 16.65
CA GLU A 7 32.68 -8.10 16.65
C GLU A 7 31.42 -7.43 16.09
N LEU A 8 31.08 -7.76 14.84
CA LEU A 8 29.82 -7.39 14.20
C LEU A 8 28.71 -8.11 14.96
N GLN A 9 28.26 -7.52 16.05
CA GLN A 9 27.19 -8.04 16.89
C GLN A 9 25.95 -8.26 16.03
N THR A 10 25.55 -9.51 15.91
CA THR A 10 24.28 -9.91 15.32
C THR A 10 23.19 -9.57 16.33
N THR A 11 22.54 -8.42 16.16
CA THR A 11 21.39 -8.06 16.98
C THR A 11 20.30 -9.12 16.78
N PRO A 12 19.76 -9.71 17.86
CA PRO A 12 18.71 -10.71 17.72
C PRO A 12 17.49 -10.08 17.03
N PRO A 13 16.80 -10.82 16.14
CA PRO A 13 15.65 -10.29 15.45
C PRO A 13 14.53 -10.00 16.48
N PRO A 14 13.79 -8.88 16.34
CA PRO A 14 12.65 -8.60 17.21
C PRO A 14 11.53 -9.63 17.03
N TYR A 15 11.49 -10.30 15.88
CA TYR A 15 10.53 -11.34 15.53
C TYR A 15 11.17 -12.72 15.61
N LYS A 16 10.54 -13.65 16.32
CA LYS A 16 11.00 -15.05 16.38
C LYS A 16 10.52 -15.85 15.17
N THR A 17 9.26 -15.62 14.78
CA THR A 17 8.60 -16.33 13.69
C THR A 17 8.08 -15.36 12.63
N ALA A 18 7.90 -15.90 11.42
CA ALA A 18 7.23 -15.23 10.33
C ALA A 18 6.29 -16.20 9.61
N GLN A 19 5.18 -15.67 9.12
CA GLN A 19 4.16 -16.41 8.39
C GLN A 19 4.26 -16.05 6.89
N LEU A 20 4.49 -17.04 6.04
CA LEU A 20 4.34 -16.90 4.60
C LEU A 20 2.85 -17.01 4.26
N ILE A 21 2.33 -15.98 3.61
CA ILE A 21 0.90 -15.81 3.35
C ILE A 21 0.67 -15.76 1.85
N GLU A 22 -0.35 -16.47 1.39
CA GLU A 22 -0.95 -16.27 0.07
C GLU A 22 -2.25 -15.44 0.21
N LEU A 23 -2.40 -14.48 -0.69
CA LEU A 23 -3.54 -13.59 -0.81
C LEU A 23 -4.26 -13.89 -2.12
N TRP A 24 -5.50 -14.38 -2.05
CA TRP A 24 -6.32 -14.62 -3.23
C TRP A 24 -7.39 -13.54 -3.41
N CYS A 25 -7.35 -12.84 -4.54
CA CYS A 25 -8.29 -11.79 -4.87
C CYS A 25 -9.66 -12.37 -5.26
N ALA A 26 -10.63 -12.35 -4.33
CA ALA A 26 -11.98 -12.84 -4.57
C ALA A 26 -12.82 -11.86 -5.41
N GLU A 27 -12.48 -10.58 -5.35
CA GLU A 27 -13.06 -9.46 -6.09
C GLU A 27 -11.93 -8.66 -6.78
N PRO A 28 -12.22 -7.87 -7.84
CA PRO A 28 -11.23 -7.00 -8.43
C PRO A 28 -10.67 -5.99 -7.43
N VAL A 29 -9.35 -5.86 -7.32
CA VAL A 29 -8.69 -4.97 -6.36
C VAL A 29 -8.23 -3.68 -7.04
N PHE A 30 -8.68 -2.54 -6.50
CA PHE A 30 -8.36 -1.23 -7.04
C PHE A 30 -7.57 -0.36 -6.05
N PHE A 31 -6.43 0.13 -6.52
CA PHE A 31 -5.69 1.27 -6.00
C PHE A 31 -5.48 2.30 -7.11
N ALA A 32 -5.45 3.59 -6.75
CA ALA A 32 -5.00 4.63 -7.68
C ALA A 32 -3.48 4.79 -7.55
N SER A 33 -2.74 3.77 -8.01
CA SER A 33 -1.28 3.76 -7.96
C SER A 33 -0.69 4.79 -8.93
N ARG A 34 -1.31 4.95 -10.10
CA ARG A 34 -0.96 5.97 -11.11
C ARG A 34 -2.22 6.53 -11.77
N GLU A 35 -2.15 7.78 -12.22
CA GLU A 35 -3.24 8.45 -12.94
C GLU A 35 -2.69 8.93 -14.28
N LEU A 36 -3.29 8.48 -15.39
CA LEU A 36 -2.91 8.85 -16.74
C LEU A 36 -4.16 9.26 -17.52
N SER A 37 -4.30 10.58 -17.73
CA SER A 37 -5.48 11.17 -18.38
C SER A 37 -6.79 10.74 -17.67
N ASP A 38 -7.72 10.09 -18.39
CA ASP A 38 -8.99 9.59 -17.86
C ASP A 38 -8.90 8.19 -17.22
N THR A 39 -7.71 7.63 -17.12
CA THR A 39 -7.49 6.24 -16.70
C THR A 39 -6.66 6.16 -15.42
N TYR A 40 -7.20 5.45 -14.42
CA TYR A 40 -6.59 5.22 -13.12
C TYR A 40 -6.06 3.80 -13.05
N TYR A 41 -4.77 3.66 -12.73
CA TYR A 41 -4.04 2.40 -12.78
C TYR A 41 -3.75 1.89 -11.38
N THR A 42 -4.09 0.62 -11.15
CA THR A 42 -3.53 -0.19 -10.08
C THR A 42 -2.24 -0.86 -10.56
N GLU A 43 -1.20 -0.81 -9.74
CA GLU A 43 0.02 -1.58 -9.96
C GLU A 43 -0.16 -3.04 -9.52
N GLY A 44 0.67 -3.94 -10.05
CA GLY A 44 0.61 -5.39 -9.80
C GLY A 44 1.17 -5.80 -8.44
N THR A 45 0.84 -5.08 -7.37
CA THR A 45 1.34 -5.29 -6.01
C THR A 45 0.37 -4.69 -5.00
N ILE A 46 0.35 -5.22 -3.77
CA ILE A 46 -0.46 -4.68 -2.67
C ILE A 46 0.51 -4.11 -1.63
N GLY A 47 0.45 -2.80 -1.41
CA GLY A 47 1.35 -2.12 -0.47
C GLY A 47 1.18 -2.63 0.97
N ASN A 48 2.28 -2.71 1.72
CA ASN A 48 2.26 -3.20 3.10
C ASN A 48 1.43 -2.33 4.03
N TYR A 49 1.43 -1.01 3.84
CA TYR A 49 0.61 -0.12 4.68
C TYR A 49 -0.88 -0.45 4.50
N ALA A 50 -1.31 -0.67 3.25
CA ALA A 50 -2.68 -1.09 2.97
C ALA A 50 -3.01 -2.44 3.61
N LEU A 51 -2.06 -3.38 3.62
CA LEU A 51 -2.22 -4.66 4.30
C LEU A 51 -2.32 -4.50 5.82
N ALA A 52 -1.51 -3.64 6.44
CA ALA A 52 -1.56 -3.39 7.88
C ALA A 52 -2.93 -2.84 8.33
N TYR A 53 -3.53 -1.92 7.55
CA TYR A 53 -4.90 -1.48 7.80
C TYR A 53 -5.94 -2.57 7.51
N ALA A 54 -5.77 -3.32 6.43
CA ALA A 54 -6.72 -4.38 6.03
C ALA A 54 -6.76 -5.56 7.01
N LEU A 55 -5.62 -5.86 7.66
CA LEU A 55 -5.49 -6.83 8.75
C LEU A 55 -5.98 -6.29 10.10
N GLY A 56 -6.33 -5.01 10.17
CA GLY A 56 -6.82 -4.36 11.38
C GLY A 56 -5.72 -4.07 12.42
N TRP A 57 -4.44 -4.11 12.04
CA TRP A 57 -3.32 -3.75 12.92
C TRP A 57 -3.26 -2.25 13.18
N ALA A 58 -3.56 -1.46 12.15
CA ALA A 58 -3.71 -0.02 12.23
C ALA A 58 -5.17 0.39 11.96
N ARG A 59 -5.61 1.51 12.54
CA ARG A 59 -6.96 2.04 12.36
C ARG A 59 -6.90 3.53 12.07
N SER A 60 -7.61 3.95 11.04
CA SER A 60 -7.79 5.36 10.69
C SER A 60 -9.29 5.69 10.63
N PRO A 61 -9.72 6.90 11.01
CA PRO A 61 -11.12 7.30 10.86
C PRO A 61 -11.53 7.29 9.38
N TYR A 62 -12.81 6.99 9.13
CA TYR A 62 -13.36 6.95 7.75
C TYR A 62 -13.14 8.27 6.99
N ARG A 63 -13.22 9.40 7.69
CA ARG A 63 -12.98 10.72 7.13
C ARG A 63 -12.18 11.58 8.10
N LEU A 64 -11.06 12.11 7.62
CA LEU A 64 -10.33 13.16 8.31
C LEU A 64 -11.11 14.47 8.19
N LEU A 65 -11.30 15.18 9.31
CA LEU A 65 -12.07 16.41 9.40
C LEU A 65 -11.17 17.60 9.79
N GLY A 66 -11.58 18.81 9.41
CA GLY A 66 -10.90 20.05 9.77
C GLY A 66 -9.47 20.12 9.25
N LYS A 67 -8.51 20.47 10.11
CA LYS A 67 -7.08 20.62 9.77
C LYS A 67 -6.39 19.30 9.40
N ALA A 68 -6.98 18.16 9.74
CA ALA A 68 -6.46 16.85 9.37
C ALA A 68 -6.84 16.44 7.93
N THR A 69 -7.76 17.19 7.29
CA THR A 69 -8.19 16.89 5.91
C THR A 69 -6.99 16.88 4.97
N GLY A 70 -6.71 15.73 4.36
CA GLY A 70 -5.60 15.59 3.40
C GLY A 70 -4.22 15.33 4.01
N ARG A 71 -4.11 15.14 5.33
CA ARG A 71 -2.86 14.69 5.99
C ARG A 71 -2.96 13.21 6.35
N PRO A 72 -2.29 12.29 5.61
CA PRO A 72 -2.24 10.88 6.01
C PRO A 72 -1.55 10.71 7.36
N THR A 73 -2.07 9.82 8.21
CA THR A 73 -1.58 9.54 9.58
C THR A 73 -0.74 8.27 9.68
N TYR A 74 -0.07 7.87 8.59
CA TYR A 74 0.67 6.61 8.53
C TYR A 74 1.75 6.50 9.62
N LEU A 75 2.45 7.61 9.88
CA LEU A 75 3.49 7.62 10.91
C LEU A 75 2.85 7.37 12.28
N GLU A 76 1.80 8.08 12.63
CA GLU A 76 1.12 7.94 13.92
C GLU A 76 0.48 6.55 14.09
N ASP A 77 -0.08 5.99 13.02
CA ASP A 77 -0.83 4.73 13.05
C ASP A 77 0.07 3.47 13.03
N LEU A 78 1.19 3.51 12.32
CA LEU A 78 2.04 2.32 12.09
C LEU A 78 3.23 2.22 13.04
N THR A 79 3.69 3.35 13.57
CA THR A 79 4.82 3.41 14.51
C THR A 79 4.61 2.58 15.80
N PRO A 80 3.39 2.48 16.37
CA PRO A 80 3.15 1.61 17.53
C PRO A 80 3.34 0.11 17.25
N LEU A 81 3.39 -0.31 15.98
CA LEU A 81 3.57 -1.71 15.57
C LEU A 81 5.04 -2.14 15.55
N ALA A 82 5.98 -1.19 15.67
CA ALA A 82 7.41 -1.46 15.64
C ALA A 82 7.80 -2.51 16.70
N GLY A 83 8.56 -3.52 16.28
CA GLY A 83 8.97 -4.66 17.12
C GLY A 83 7.86 -5.66 17.46
N GLN A 84 6.60 -5.39 17.14
CA GLN A 84 5.48 -6.29 17.43
C GLN A 84 4.99 -7.01 16.17
N ARG A 85 4.73 -6.26 15.10
CA ARG A 85 4.20 -6.78 13.84
C ARG A 85 4.73 -6.00 12.66
N TYR A 86 5.05 -6.71 11.60
CA TYR A 86 5.44 -6.11 10.33
C TYR A 86 4.95 -6.98 9.17
N ILE A 87 4.67 -6.39 8.01
CA ILE A 87 4.31 -7.15 6.82
C ILE A 87 5.00 -6.55 5.61
N LEU A 88 5.46 -7.42 4.72
CA LEU A 88 6.02 -6.99 3.44
C LEU A 88 4.91 -6.58 2.47
N PRO A 89 5.20 -5.70 1.50
CA PRO A 89 4.32 -5.52 0.36
C PRO A 89 4.08 -6.88 -0.31
N ALA A 90 2.85 -7.15 -0.76
CA ALA A 90 2.56 -8.40 -1.44
C ALA A 90 2.92 -8.31 -2.93
N TRP A 91 3.58 -9.34 -3.43
CA TRP A 91 4.00 -9.48 -4.83
C TRP A 91 3.30 -10.68 -5.49
N PRO A 92 3.10 -10.67 -6.81
CA PRO A 92 2.34 -11.73 -7.48
C PRO A 92 3.10 -13.07 -7.39
N VAL A 93 2.35 -14.15 -7.19
CA VAL A 93 2.90 -15.53 -7.22
C VAL A 93 3.27 -15.92 -8.65
N ALA A 94 2.46 -15.50 -9.62
CA ALA A 94 2.76 -15.61 -11.04
C ALA A 94 3.76 -14.52 -11.48
N THR A 95 4.38 -14.68 -12.65
CA THR A 95 5.33 -13.72 -13.22
C THR A 95 4.75 -12.29 -13.31
N SER A 96 3.44 -12.16 -13.50
CA SER A 96 2.74 -10.88 -13.51
C SER A 96 1.30 -11.03 -13.01
N ALA A 97 0.74 -9.94 -12.49
CA ALA A 97 -0.68 -9.87 -12.18
C ALA A 97 -1.50 -9.69 -13.47
N SER A 98 -2.69 -10.28 -13.51
CA SER A 98 -3.67 -10.00 -14.56
C SER A 98 -4.55 -8.81 -14.16
N PHE A 99 -5.00 -8.05 -15.17
CA PHE A 99 -5.74 -6.81 -14.95
C PHE A 99 -7.00 -6.77 -15.80
N ARG A 100 -8.00 -6.04 -15.30
CA ARG A 100 -9.22 -5.71 -16.03
C ARG A 100 -9.38 -4.21 -16.16
N PHE A 101 -10.03 -3.80 -17.23
CA PHE A 101 -10.42 -2.41 -17.43
C PHE A 101 -11.93 -2.28 -17.26
N GLU A 102 -12.35 -1.37 -16.40
CA GLU A 102 -13.75 -0.99 -16.24
C GLU A 102 -13.94 0.49 -16.50
N ARG A 103 -15.09 0.85 -17.07
CA ARG A 103 -15.51 2.24 -17.18
C ARG A 103 -16.34 2.59 -15.95
N PHE A 104 -16.09 3.75 -15.37
CA PHE A 104 -16.95 4.32 -14.34
C PHE A 104 -17.62 5.58 -14.85
N ASN A 105 -18.83 5.82 -14.36
CA ASN A 105 -19.59 7.03 -14.57
C ASN A 105 -20.06 7.54 -13.20
N ALA A 106 -19.65 8.76 -12.86
CA ALA A 106 -20.05 9.50 -11.68
C ALA A 106 -20.93 10.71 -12.05
N LEU A 107 -21.41 10.79 -13.30
CA LEU A 107 -22.51 11.68 -13.68
C LEU A 107 -23.78 11.27 -12.93
N SER A 108 -24.66 12.24 -12.71
CA SER A 108 -25.95 11.98 -12.06
C SER A 108 -26.89 11.22 -12.99
N ASP A 109 -27.59 10.21 -12.47
CA ASP A 109 -28.69 9.51 -13.15
C ASP A 109 -30.02 10.30 -13.12
N SER A 110 -29.96 11.62 -12.93
CA SER A 110 -31.15 12.47 -12.88
C SER A 110 -31.84 12.51 -14.25
N TYR A 111 -33.18 12.51 -14.26
CA TYR A 111 -34.01 12.63 -15.47
C TYR A 111 -33.65 13.86 -16.32
N TRP A 112 -33.10 14.90 -15.70
CA TRP A 112 -32.59 16.07 -16.37
C TRP A 112 -31.24 16.47 -15.74
N TYR A 113 -30.22 16.68 -16.55
CA TYR A 113 -28.96 17.28 -16.14
C TYR A 113 -28.39 18.19 -17.23
N ALA A 114 -27.61 19.19 -16.83
CA ALA A 114 -26.90 20.08 -17.73
C ALA A 114 -25.48 20.36 -17.22
N MET A 115 -24.55 20.61 -18.14
CA MET A 115 -23.18 20.99 -17.78
C MET A 115 -23.12 22.50 -17.53
N THR A 116 -22.77 22.90 -16.32
CA THR A 116 -22.62 24.31 -15.92
C THR A 116 -21.38 24.48 -15.02
N ASN A 117 -20.50 25.46 -15.29
CA ASN A 117 -19.31 25.75 -14.45
C ASN A 117 -18.51 24.50 -14.03
N ASN A 118 -18.14 23.62 -14.97
CA ASN A 118 -17.45 22.35 -14.71
C ASN A 118 -18.12 21.46 -13.65
N ARG A 119 -19.46 21.52 -13.55
CA ARG A 119 -20.27 20.69 -12.66
C ARG A 119 -21.52 20.23 -13.42
N VAL A 120 -22.01 19.04 -13.06
CA VAL A 120 -23.32 18.56 -13.48
C VAL A 120 -24.39 19.24 -12.61
N ALA A 121 -25.18 20.12 -13.22
CA ALA A 121 -26.42 20.64 -12.64
C ALA A 121 -27.52 19.59 -12.78
N ILE A 122 -28.21 19.30 -11.69
CA ILE A 122 -29.22 18.22 -11.61
C ILE A 122 -30.63 18.75 -11.32
N ALA A 123 -30.75 20.02 -10.90
CA ALA A 123 -32.01 20.72 -10.81
C ALA A 123 -32.10 21.83 -11.87
N ARG A 124 -33.28 22.08 -12.42
CA ARG A 124 -33.50 23.20 -13.36
C ARG A 124 -33.22 24.56 -12.72
N ASP A 125 -33.41 24.66 -11.41
CA ASP A 125 -33.10 25.85 -10.61
C ASP A 125 -31.58 26.10 -10.49
N ASP A 126 -30.75 25.10 -10.84
CA ASP A 126 -29.29 25.24 -10.84
C ASP A 126 -28.77 25.95 -12.11
N LEU A 127 -29.62 26.14 -13.13
CA LEU A 127 -29.27 26.91 -14.31
C LEU A 127 -29.26 28.41 -14.01
N PRO A 128 -28.38 29.18 -14.66
CA PRO A 128 -28.48 30.63 -14.64
C PRO A 128 -29.76 31.08 -15.34
N LEU A 129 -30.84 31.26 -14.56
CA LEU A 129 -32.09 31.87 -14.97
C LEU A 129 -31.84 33.34 -15.32
N LYS A 130 -31.43 33.62 -16.57
CA LYS A 130 -31.31 34.99 -17.12
C LYS A 130 -32.63 35.79 -17.06
N ARG A 131 -33.77 35.16 -16.76
CA ARG A 131 -35.11 35.73 -16.93
C ARG A 131 -35.74 36.34 -15.67
N THR A 132 -35.14 36.18 -14.49
CA THR A 132 -35.78 36.57 -13.20
C THR A 132 -35.03 37.63 -12.41
N GLY A 133 -33.94 38.21 -12.93
CA GLY A 133 -33.14 39.24 -12.22
C GLY A 133 -32.43 38.76 -10.94
N LYS A 134 -32.72 37.54 -10.47
CA LYS A 134 -31.98 36.86 -9.40
C LYS A 134 -30.61 36.44 -9.91
N LYS A 135 -29.55 36.76 -9.16
CA LYS A 135 -28.22 36.21 -9.43
C LYS A 135 -28.33 34.68 -9.44
N PRO A 136 -27.78 33.99 -10.46
CA PRO A 136 -27.68 32.53 -10.43
C PRO A 136 -27.05 32.11 -9.10
N ASN A 137 -27.47 30.97 -8.54
CA ASN A 137 -26.69 30.35 -7.49
C ASN A 137 -25.31 30.06 -8.09
N THR A 138 -24.30 30.84 -7.70
CA THR A 138 -22.92 30.65 -8.17
C THR A 138 -22.40 29.40 -7.47
N PHE A 139 -22.76 28.23 -7.97
CA PHE A 139 -22.18 26.99 -7.51
C PHE A 139 -20.67 27.05 -7.75
N ARG A 140 -19.90 26.68 -6.73
CA ARG A 140 -18.46 26.57 -6.85
C ARG A 140 -18.14 25.50 -7.90
N PRO A 141 -17.25 25.77 -8.86
CA PRO A 141 -16.76 24.75 -9.78
C PRO A 141 -16.26 23.52 -9.01
N SER A 142 -16.63 22.33 -9.48
CA SER A 142 -16.24 21.07 -8.84
C SER A 142 -15.42 20.24 -9.82
N ASN A 143 -14.10 20.21 -9.65
CA ASN A 143 -13.20 19.50 -10.57
C ASN A 143 -12.94 18.06 -10.10
N PHE A 144 -13.98 17.23 -10.08
CA PHE A 144 -13.83 15.80 -9.85
C PHE A 144 -14.12 15.02 -11.15
N PRO A 145 -13.41 13.90 -11.38
CA PRO A 145 -13.59 13.10 -12.58
C PRO A 145 -15.03 12.57 -12.68
N GLN A 146 -15.70 12.89 -13.78
CA GLN A 146 -17.09 12.50 -14.00
C GLN A 146 -17.20 11.15 -14.70
N THR A 147 -16.26 10.83 -15.59
CA THR A 147 -16.18 9.55 -16.27
C THR A 147 -14.71 9.17 -16.39
N GLY A 148 -14.42 7.88 -16.44
CA GLY A 148 -13.07 7.42 -16.70
C GLY A 148 -12.97 5.90 -16.79
N ARG A 149 -11.73 5.42 -16.78
CA ARG A 149 -11.41 3.99 -16.80
C ARG A 149 -10.59 3.62 -15.58
N LEU A 150 -10.82 2.43 -15.05
CA LEU A 150 -10.06 1.84 -13.96
C LEU A 150 -9.37 0.60 -14.46
N ARG A 151 -8.04 0.55 -14.37
CA ARG A 151 -7.28 -0.69 -14.51
C ARG A 151 -7.09 -1.29 -13.13
N MET A 152 -7.81 -2.37 -12.85
CA MET A 152 -7.82 -3.05 -11.55
C MET A 152 -7.12 -4.41 -11.65
N ILE A 153 -6.58 -4.89 -10.54
CA ILE A 153 -6.17 -6.30 -10.43
C ILE A 153 -7.42 -7.16 -10.60
N GLU A 154 -7.40 -8.12 -11.52
CA GLU A 154 -8.55 -8.99 -11.80
C GLU A 154 -8.79 -10.00 -10.66
N ARG A 155 -10.03 -10.50 -10.57
CA ARG A 155 -10.36 -11.63 -9.71
C ARG A 155 -9.50 -12.85 -10.04
N GLY A 156 -9.16 -13.63 -9.02
CA GLY A 156 -8.39 -14.85 -9.17
C GLY A 156 -6.88 -14.66 -9.10
N ASN A 157 -6.38 -13.42 -9.12
CA ASN A 157 -4.97 -13.15 -8.86
C ASN A 157 -4.56 -13.66 -7.48
N ARG A 158 -3.33 -14.16 -7.41
CA ARG A 158 -2.68 -14.64 -6.19
C ARG A 158 -1.43 -13.82 -5.95
N PHE A 159 -1.32 -13.30 -4.74
CA PHE A 159 -0.14 -12.61 -4.25
C PHE A 159 0.43 -13.37 -3.07
N GLN A 160 1.70 -13.20 -2.80
CA GLN A 160 2.36 -13.72 -1.62
C GLN A 160 3.00 -12.57 -0.84
N THR A 161 3.07 -12.74 0.48
CA THR A 161 3.73 -11.81 1.38
C THR A 161 4.25 -12.55 2.62
N ILE A 162 5.10 -11.89 3.39
CA ILE A 162 5.65 -12.38 4.65
C ILE A 162 5.18 -11.42 5.74
N ALA A 163 4.47 -11.96 6.73
CA ALA A 163 4.14 -11.25 7.96
C ALA A 163 5.05 -11.71 9.10
N PHE A 164 5.44 -10.77 9.93
CA PHE A 164 6.26 -10.97 11.11
C PHE A 164 5.45 -10.69 12.37
N GLY A 165 5.81 -11.38 13.44
CA GLY A 165 5.16 -11.26 14.74
C GLY A 165 4.12 -12.35 14.97
N ASP A 166 3.83 -12.58 16.25
CA ASP A 166 2.90 -13.62 16.66
C ASP A 166 1.46 -13.05 16.64
N GLY A 167 0.58 -13.70 15.90
CA GLY A 167 -0.83 -13.31 15.81
C GLY A 167 -1.63 -14.18 14.86
N GLU A 168 -2.91 -14.34 15.18
CA GLU A 168 -3.89 -14.89 14.25
C GLU A 168 -4.19 -13.87 13.15
N LEU A 169 -4.26 -14.35 11.90
CA LEU A 169 -4.66 -13.54 10.77
C LEU A 169 -6.11 -13.87 10.39
N PRO A 170 -6.92 -12.87 10.03
CA PRO A 170 -8.28 -13.11 9.58
C PRO A 170 -8.27 -13.86 8.25
N GLU A 171 -9.22 -14.78 8.05
CA GLU A 171 -9.36 -15.54 6.79
C GLU A 171 -9.65 -14.62 5.58
N TYR A 172 -10.29 -13.48 5.82
CA TYR A 172 -10.60 -12.50 4.80
C TYR A 172 -10.30 -11.09 5.26
N ILE A 173 -9.76 -10.30 4.33
CA ILE A 173 -9.52 -8.87 4.50
C ILE A 173 -10.25 -8.06 3.44
N ARG A 174 -10.44 -6.78 3.74
CA ARG A 174 -11.02 -5.78 2.83
C ARG A 174 -9.92 -4.78 2.47
N VAL A 175 -9.55 -4.72 1.19
CA VAL A 175 -8.37 -3.98 0.76
C VAL A 175 -8.66 -3.12 -0.48
N GLY A 176 -7.90 -2.03 -0.63
CA GLY A 176 -8.05 -1.10 -1.75
C GLY A 176 -9.19 -0.10 -1.58
N LYS A 177 -9.34 0.78 -2.57
CA LYS A 177 -10.32 1.89 -2.53
C LYS A 177 -11.77 1.40 -2.54
N PHE A 178 -12.03 0.22 -3.09
CA PHE A 178 -13.37 -0.38 -3.16
C PHE A 178 -13.61 -1.43 -2.08
N MET A 179 -12.69 -1.58 -1.12
CA MET A 179 -12.80 -2.58 -0.04
C MET A 179 -13.03 -3.99 -0.59
N SER A 180 -12.26 -4.35 -1.62
CA SER A 180 -12.35 -5.63 -2.31
C SER A 180 -12.02 -6.76 -1.34
N LYS A 181 -12.79 -7.84 -1.42
CA LYS A 181 -12.59 -9.04 -0.59
C LYS A 181 -11.38 -9.82 -1.08
N VAL A 182 -10.44 -10.10 -0.17
CA VAL A 182 -9.25 -10.93 -0.43
C VAL A 182 -9.18 -12.01 0.65
N LYS A 183 -8.98 -13.27 0.23
CA LYS A 183 -8.74 -14.39 1.15
C LYS A 183 -7.29 -14.40 1.56
N VAL A 184 -7.03 -14.64 2.83
CA VAL A 184 -5.70 -14.78 3.43
C VAL A 184 -5.51 -16.25 3.79
N GLU A 185 -4.43 -16.84 3.31
CA GLU A 185 -4.07 -18.23 3.58
C GLU A 185 -2.63 -18.29 4.09
N ILE A 186 -2.44 -18.87 5.28
CA ILE A 186 -1.11 -19.07 5.84
C ILE A 186 -0.56 -20.35 5.23
N VAL A 187 0.48 -20.23 4.40
CA VAL A 187 1.11 -21.34 3.69
C VAL A 187 2.08 -22.08 4.61
N LYS A 188 2.92 -21.33 5.33
CA LYS A 188 3.90 -21.89 6.28
C LYS A 188 4.28 -20.86 7.33
N THR A 189 4.57 -21.34 8.54
CA THR A 189 5.23 -20.56 9.58
C THR A 189 6.69 -20.99 9.64
N VAL A 190 7.60 -20.03 9.61
CA VAL A 190 9.06 -20.25 9.56
C VAL A 190 9.74 -19.40 10.62
N ASP A 191 10.89 -19.89 11.10
CA ASP A 191 11.72 -19.13 12.03
C ASP A 191 12.47 -18.01 11.31
N VAL A 192 12.70 -16.92 12.03
CA VAL A 192 13.50 -15.78 11.56
C VAL A 192 14.92 -15.93 12.11
N ILE A 193 15.88 -16.18 11.23
CA ILE A 193 17.26 -16.45 11.61
C ILE A 193 18.12 -15.24 11.23
N ALA A 194 18.80 -14.63 12.21
CA ALA A 194 19.75 -13.56 11.93
C ALA A 194 20.97 -14.08 11.16
N GLN A 195 21.35 -13.35 10.11
CA GLN A 195 22.53 -13.61 9.30
C GLN A 195 23.59 -12.54 9.60
N PRO A 196 24.89 -12.90 9.54
CA PRO A 196 25.96 -11.94 9.73
C PRO A 196 25.93 -10.86 8.65
N PRO A 197 26.50 -9.68 8.90
CA PRO A 197 26.62 -8.65 7.88
C PRO A 197 27.37 -9.15 6.64
N GLY A 198 26.80 -8.95 5.46
CA GLY A 198 27.33 -9.45 4.20
C GLY A 198 26.54 -8.92 3.01
N GLU A 199 26.86 -9.41 1.82
CA GLU A 199 26.09 -9.11 0.61
C GLU A 199 25.01 -10.16 0.37
N TYR A 200 23.78 -9.69 0.17
CA TYR A 200 22.62 -10.55 0.02
C TYR A 200 21.71 -10.08 -1.13
N ASN A 201 20.90 -11.02 -1.62
CA ASN A 201 19.86 -10.76 -2.60
C ASN A 201 18.48 -11.00 -1.97
N CYS A 202 17.60 -10.00 -2.09
CA CYS A 202 16.22 -10.03 -1.65
C CYS A 202 15.29 -9.98 -2.87
N HIS A 203 14.57 -11.08 -3.08
CA HIS A 203 13.56 -11.18 -4.14
C HIS A 203 12.15 -10.77 -3.70
N ALA A 204 11.93 -10.63 -2.38
CA ALA A 204 10.70 -10.06 -1.84
C ALA A 204 10.60 -8.57 -2.16
N TYR A 205 9.38 -8.05 -2.17
CA TYR A 205 9.16 -6.62 -2.34
C TYR A 205 9.34 -5.93 -1.00
N LEU A 206 9.98 -4.76 -1.01
CA LEU A 206 10.25 -3.97 0.19
C LEU A 206 9.71 -2.57 -0.01
N ASN A 207 9.18 -1.95 1.04
CA ASN A 207 8.82 -0.54 1.00
C ASN A 207 10.08 0.30 1.25
N SER A 208 10.35 1.27 0.37
CA SER A 208 11.55 2.11 0.50
C SER A 208 11.56 2.95 1.79
N ALA A 209 10.37 3.28 2.32
CA ALA A 209 10.24 4.04 3.57
C ALA A 209 10.57 3.22 4.82
N ASP A 210 10.59 1.89 4.70
CA ASP A 210 10.80 0.96 5.82
C ASP A 210 12.26 0.51 5.97
N LEU A 211 13.11 0.91 5.02
CA LEU A 211 14.54 0.56 5.06
C LEU A 211 15.28 1.38 6.12
N THR A 212 16.23 0.72 6.78
CA THR A 212 17.14 1.37 7.73
C THR A 212 18.22 2.19 7.02
N SER A 213 18.64 3.29 7.65
CA SER A 213 19.62 4.23 7.08
C SER A 213 21.03 3.67 6.92
N GLY A 214 21.35 2.54 7.56
CA GLY A 214 22.66 1.86 7.49
C GLY A 214 22.77 0.80 6.39
N LEU A 215 21.72 0.58 5.60
CA LEU A 215 21.71 -0.47 4.59
C LEU A 215 22.39 -0.02 3.29
N GLY A 216 23.45 -0.71 2.87
CA GLY A 216 24.15 -0.43 1.61
C GLY A 216 23.36 -0.95 0.42
N LEU A 217 22.57 -0.12 -0.25
CA LEU A 217 21.83 -0.49 -1.46
C LEU A 217 22.78 -0.58 -2.67
N LEU A 218 22.95 -1.78 -3.23
CA LEU A 218 23.86 -2.02 -4.36
C LEU A 218 23.12 -1.95 -5.71
N SER A 219 21.99 -2.64 -5.84
CA SER A 219 21.15 -2.61 -7.04
C SER A 219 19.71 -2.96 -6.70
N PHE A 220 18.73 -2.37 -7.39
CA PHE A 220 17.31 -2.68 -7.20
C PHE A 220 16.49 -2.19 -8.38
N ASP A 221 15.30 -2.75 -8.56
CA ASP A 221 14.26 -2.16 -9.40
C ASP A 221 13.29 -1.36 -8.52
N LEU A 222 12.83 -0.20 -9.03
CA LEU A 222 11.91 0.69 -8.33
C LEU A 222 10.51 0.65 -8.93
N ILE A 223 9.50 0.40 -8.09
CA ILE A 223 8.09 0.58 -8.42
C ILE A 223 7.61 1.87 -7.75
N SER A 224 7.53 2.93 -8.54
CA SER A 224 7.02 4.23 -8.08
C SER A 224 5.49 4.20 -7.95
N ILE A 225 5.02 4.19 -6.70
CA ILE A 225 3.62 4.24 -6.29
C ILE A 225 3.48 5.02 -4.96
N PRO A 226 2.32 5.64 -4.69
CA PRO A 226 2.01 6.19 -3.37
C PRO A 226 1.65 5.10 -2.34
N PRO A 227 1.81 5.35 -1.03
CA PRO A 227 2.42 6.54 -0.43
C PRO A 227 3.95 6.52 -0.43
N ALA A 228 4.56 5.36 -0.66
CA ALA A 228 6.00 5.17 -0.74
C ALA A 228 6.33 4.14 -1.82
N SER A 229 7.44 4.35 -2.52
CA SER A 229 7.89 3.46 -3.58
C SER A 229 8.26 2.09 -3.03
N LEU A 230 8.14 1.07 -3.87
CA LEU A 230 8.57 -0.28 -3.54
C LEU A 230 9.85 -0.64 -4.28
N LEU A 231 10.69 -1.43 -3.65
CA LEU A 231 11.90 -2.02 -4.21
C LEU A 231 11.66 -3.51 -4.46
N LYS A 232 12.19 -4.02 -5.58
CA LYS A 232 12.26 -5.45 -5.86
C LYS A 232 13.64 -5.80 -6.42
N ASN A 233 13.99 -7.08 -6.39
CA ASN A 233 15.31 -7.57 -6.84
C ASN A 233 16.46 -6.79 -6.17
N LEU A 234 16.34 -6.57 -4.86
CA LEU A 234 17.31 -5.79 -4.10
C LEU A 234 18.57 -6.61 -3.84
N ARG A 235 19.71 -6.12 -4.30
CA ARG A 235 21.03 -6.51 -3.80
C ARG A 235 21.49 -5.48 -2.79
N PHE A 236 21.87 -5.92 -1.60
CA PHE A 236 22.27 -5.04 -0.51
C PHE A 236 23.46 -5.59 0.28
N SER A 237 24.15 -4.70 0.97
CA SER A 237 25.20 -5.02 1.94
C SER A 237 24.75 -4.59 3.34
N GLY A 238 24.82 -5.50 4.31
CA GLY A 238 24.42 -5.27 5.70
C GLY A 238 23.94 -6.53 6.40
N SER A 239 23.38 -6.37 7.59
CA SER A 239 22.72 -7.47 8.33
C SER A 239 21.46 -7.93 7.61
N ALA A 240 21.21 -9.24 7.64
CA ALA A 240 20.06 -9.85 6.98
C ALA A 240 19.31 -10.81 7.91
N TRP A 241 18.07 -11.12 7.55
CA TRP A 241 17.27 -12.19 8.12
C TRP A 241 17.01 -13.25 7.07
N GLN A 242 17.20 -14.50 7.45
CA GLN A 242 16.76 -15.66 6.67
C GLN A 242 15.38 -16.08 7.17
N VAL A 243 14.41 -16.11 6.25
CA VAL A 243 13.00 -16.42 6.51
C VAL A 243 12.53 -17.47 5.52
N GLY A 244 12.66 -18.74 5.89
CA GLY A 244 12.48 -19.85 4.96
C GLY A 244 13.45 -19.73 3.78
N ASP A 245 12.91 -19.60 2.56
CA ASP A 245 13.67 -19.48 1.31
C ASP A 245 14.05 -18.02 0.96
N TYR A 246 13.60 -17.05 1.78
CA TYR A 246 13.80 -15.62 1.52
C TYR A 246 14.88 -15.04 2.41
N THR A 247 15.77 -14.25 1.80
CA THR A 247 16.73 -13.40 2.52
C THR A 247 16.25 -11.95 2.46
N LEU A 248 16.14 -11.30 3.61
CA LEU A 248 15.58 -9.96 3.77
C LEU A 248 16.56 -9.08 4.53
N PRO A 249 16.57 -7.75 4.31
CA PRO A 249 17.29 -6.84 5.19
C PRO A 249 16.85 -7.01 6.64
N ALA A 250 17.79 -6.94 7.58
CA ALA A 250 17.46 -6.92 8.98
C ALA A 250 16.85 -5.56 9.39
N ASN A 251 16.14 -5.57 10.53
CA ASN A 251 15.55 -4.40 11.17
C ASN A 251 14.52 -3.66 10.30
N LEU A 252 13.76 -4.41 9.49
CA LEU A 252 12.64 -3.84 8.74
C LEU A 252 11.52 -3.45 9.71
N GLU A 253 11.11 -2.19 9.63
CA GLU A 253 10.04 -1.61 10.44
C GLU A 253 9.25 -0.60 9.61
N PHE A 254 7.96 -0.44 9.91
CA PHE A 254 7.16 0.60 9.26
C PHE A 254 7.79 1.97 9.46
N CYS A 255 7.82 2.78 8.39
CA CYS A 255 8.40 4.12 8.40
C CYS A 255 9.89 4.17 8.82
N GLY A 256 10.60 3.05 8.73
CA GLY A 256 12.04 2.95 8.98
C GLY A 256 12.41 3.15 10.44
N GLY A 257 11.50 2.86 11.36
CA GLY A 257 11.73 2.99 12.79
C GLY A 257 11.99 4.43 13.23
N ARG A 258 11.45 5.43 12.51
CA ARG A 258 11.51 6.86 12.87
C ARG A 258 10.68 7.16 14.13
N ASN A 259 11.16 6.63 15.25
CA ASN A 259 10.66 6.81 16.61
C ASN A 259 11.69 7.53 17.51
N HIS A 260 12.83 7.92 16.96
CA HIS A 260 13.88 8.66 17.66
C HIS A 260 14.01 10.06 17.08
N GLY A 261 13.14 10.95 17.55
CA GLY A 261 13.20 12.41 17.38
C GLY A 261 12.55 13.08 18.57
#